data_AF-A0A932KDC6-F1
#
_entry.id   AF-A0A932KDC6-F1
#
_cell.length_a   1.000
_cell.length_b   1.000
_cell.length_c   1.000
_cell.angle_alpha   90.00
_cell.angle_beta   90.00
_cell.angle_gamma   90.00
#
_symmetry.space_group_name_H-M   'P 1'
#
loop_
_entity.id
_entity.type
_entity.pdbx_description
1 polymer ?
#
loop_
_entity_poly.entity_id
_entity_poly.type
_entity_poly.pdbx_seq_one_letter_code
_entity_poly.pdbx_strand_id
1 'polypeptide(L)'
;MKTFSFQHIVLGFFGLIFLILLYQAIRIPKVPTEEREEVTEVDCIGEPIKVSFPYAFTISEPHTCKPQCADGRQRYILYTNGYGTQCETPPGCNDVGEDTGVTCRPPGVPKATEG
;
A
#
# COMPACT_ATOMS: atom_id res chain seq x y z
N MET A 1 14.42 -39.44 43.38
CA MET A 1 14.27 -38.75 42.08
C MET A 1 13.10 -37.79 42.20
N LYS A 2 13.33 -36.47 42.12
CA LYS A 2 12.24 -35.48 42.15
C LYS A 2 11.55 -35.51 40.79
N THR A 3 10.30 -35.95 40.73
CA THR A 3 9.46 -35.83 39.54
C THR A 3 9.23 -34.35 39.29
N PHE A 4 9.93 -33.79 38.31
CA PHE A 4 9.66 -32.46 37.82
C PHE A 4 8.21 -32.48 37.30
N SER A 5 7.30 -31.86 38.05
CA SER A 5 5.87 -31.87 37.72
C SER A 5 5.69 -31.29 36.32
N PHE A 6 4.92 -31.97 35.47
CA PHE A 6 4.60 -31.54 34.11
C PHE A 6 4.16 -30.06 34.06
N GLN A 7 3.47 -29.60 35.11
CA GLN A 7 3.08 -28.22 35.31
C GLN A 7 4.27 -27.23 35.29
N HIS A 8 5.41 -27.58 35.88
CA HIS A 8 6.60 -26.72 35.90
C HIS A 8 7.31 -26.66 34.54
N ILE A 9 7.23 -27.75 33.77
CA ILE A 9 7.76 -27.79 32.39
C ILE A 9 6.92 -26.87 31.50
N VAL A 10 5.59 -26.96 31.61
CA VAL A 10 4.66 -26.11 30.85
C VAL A 10 4.82 -24.64 31.23
N LEU A 11 4.89 -24.32 32.53
CA LEU A 11 5.14 -22.95 33.01
C LEU A 11 6.49 -22.40 32.53
N GLY A 12 7.55 -23.22 32.56
CA GLY A 12 8.86 -22.83 32.07
C GLY A 12 8.86 -22.54 30.57
N PHE A 13 8.17 -23.36 29.78
CA PHE A 13 8.05 -23.18 28.33
C PHE A 13 7.31 -21.88 27.97
N PHE A 14 6.15 -21.63 28.58
CA PHE A 14 5.42 -20.39 28.34
C PHE A 14 6.15 -19.15 28.86
N GLY A 15 6.84 -19.25 29.99
CA GLY A 15 7.69 -18.18 30.51
C GLY A 15 8.83 -17.81 29.54
N LEU A 16 9.48 -18.82 28.95
CA LEU A 16 10.53 -18.60 27.95
C LEU A 16 9.98 -17.93 26.68
N ILE A 17 8.85 -18.40 26.16
CA ILE A 17 8.19 -17.77 25.00
C ILE A 17 7.85 -16.31 25.28
N PHE A 18 7.28 -16.01 26.45
CA PHE A 18 6.92 -14.65 26.82
C PHE A 18 8.12 -13.71 26.84
N LEU A 19 9.27 -14.16 27.38
CA LEU A 19 10.51 -13.38 27.38
C LEU A 19 11.04 -13.13 25.97
N ILE A 20 10.96 -14.13 25.08
CA ILE A 20 11.35 -13.98 23.67
C ILE A 20 10.46 -12.94 22.96
N LEU A 21 9.15 -12.97 23.20
CA LEU A 21 8.21 -12.01 22.60
C LEU A 21 8.45 -10.58 23.11
N LEU A 22 8.72 -10.40 24.41
CA LEU A 22 9.10 -9.10 24.97
C LEU A 22 10.40 -8.58 24.36
N TYR A 23 11.40 -9.46 24.19
CA TYR A 23 12.66 -9.10 23.56
C TYR A 23 12.44 -8.65 22.10
N GLN A 24 11.66 -9.42 21.33
CA GLN A 24 11.33 -9.06 19.95
C GLN A 24 10.58 -7.73 19.90
N ALA A 25 9.58 -7.50 20.76
CA ALA A 25 8.79 -6.27 20.78
C ALA A 25 9.64 -5.00 21.00
N ILE A 26 10.68 -5.08 21.84
CA ILE A 26 11.58 -3.94 22.11
C ILE A 26 12.62 -3.78 21.00
N ARG A 27 13.01 -4.88 20.36
CA ARG A 27 14.14 -4.93 19.42
C ARG A 27 13.72 -5.05 17.96
N ILE A 28 12.44 -4.89 17.61
CA ILE A 28 12.01 -4.90 16.21
C ILE A 28 12.85 -3.86 15.46
N PRO A 29 13.77 -4.29 14.58
CA PRO A 29 14.53 -3.33 13.79
C PRO A 29 13.51 -2.54 12.99
N LYS A 30 13.61 -1.20 13.02
CA LYS A 30 12.84 -0.37 12.11
C LYS A 30 13.18 -0.88 10.71
N VAL A 31 12.20 -1.51 10.05
CA VAL A 31 12.35 -1.87 8.65
C VAL A 31 12.74 -0.57 7.94
N PRO A 32 13.85 -0.53 7.20
CA PRO A 32 14.16 0.63 6.38
C PRO A 32 12.92 0.92 5.56
N THR A 33 12.28 2.05 5.84
CA THR A 33 11.26 2.56 4.94
C THR A 33 12.06 2.88 3.69
N GLU A 34 11.99 2.04 2.65
CA GLU A 34 12.41 2.49 1.34
C GLU A 34 11.70 3.82 1.14
N GLU A 35 12.49 4.86 0.95
CA GLU A 35 12.00 6.16 0.54
C GLU A 35 11.21 5.88 -0.73
N ARG A 36 9.88 5.85 -0.59
CA ARG A 36 8.95 5.55 -1.66
C ARG A 36 9.20 6.62 -2.69
N GLU A 37 9.94 6.27 -3.73
CA GLU A 37 10.25 7.14 -4.84
C GLU A 37 8.90 7.62 -5.37
N GLU A 38 8.59 8.90 -5.15
CA GLU A 38 7.40 9.52 -5.69
C GLU A 38 7.64 9.64 -7.19
N VAL A 39 7.36 8.58 -7.95
CA VAL A 39 7.57 8.54 -9.40
C VAL A 39 6.55 9.48 -10.06
N THR A 40 6.80 10.78 -10.01
CA THR A 40 5.96 11.82 -10.60
C THR A 40 6.27 12.04 -12.09
N GLU A 41 7.19 11.28 -12.68
CA GLU A 41 7.72 11.58 -14.03
C GLU A 41 7.13 10.75 -15.18
N VAL A 42 6.39 9.67 -14.90
CA VAL A 42 5.83 8.82 -15.96
C VAL A 42 4.41 9.27 -16.30
N ASP A 43 4.10 9.44 -17.58
CA ASP A 43 2.75 9.75 -18.05
C ASP A 43 1.78 8.60 -17.74
N CYS A 44 0.58 8.93 -17.26
CA CYS A 44 -0.47 7.94 -17.03
C CYS A 44 -0.91 7.31 -18.35
N ILE A 45 -1.17 6.00 -18.33
CA ILE A 45 -1.58 5.23 -19.50
C ILE A 45 -3.08 4.94 -19.40
N GLY A 46 -3.79 5.14 -20.51
CA GLY A 46 -5.18 4.73 -20.68
C GLY A 46 -6.20 5.84 -20.48
N GLU A 47 -7.45 5.46 -20.23
CA GLU A 47 -8.56 6.41 -20.02
C GLU A 47 -8.67 6.83 -18.54
N PRO A 48 -8.93 8.13 -18.25
CA PRO A 48 -9.10 8.58 -16.87
C PRO A 48 -10.39 8.07 -16.23
N ILE A 49 -10.29 7.63 -14.99
CA ILE A 49 -11.40 7.49 -14.04
C ILE A 49 -11.40 8.75 -13.18
N LYS A 50 -12.31 9.69 -13.48
CA LYS A 50 -12.41 10.95 -12.74
C LYS A 50 -13.13 10.71 -11.42
N VAL A 51 -12.45 10.96 -10.30
CA VAL A 51 -13.03 10.86 -8.97
C VAL A 51 -13.32 12.23 -8.38
N SER A 52 -14.25 12.30 -7.42
CA SER A 52 -14.70 13.56 -6.79
C SER A 52 -13.87 13.98 -5.57
N PHE A 53 -12.81 13.25 -5.24
CA PHE A 53 -11.95 13.49 -4.09
C PHE A 53 -10.48 13.75 -4.51
N PRO A 54 -9.68 14.43 -3.68
CA PRO A 54 -8.25 14.63 -3.95
C PRO A 54 -7.45 13.38 -3.61
N TYR A 55 -6.28 13.22 -4.22
CA TYR A 55 -5.33 12.21 -3.78
C TYR A 55 -4.71 12.62 -2.45
N ALA A 56 -4.85 11.77 -1.43
CA ALA A 56 -4.42 12.06 -0.06
C ALA A 56 -3.09 11.39 0.33
N PHE A 57 -2.38 10.76 -0.63
CA PHE A 57 -1.19 9.91 -0.37
C PHE A 57 -1.47 8.73 0.58
N THR A 58 -2.75 8.41 0.75
CA THR A 58 -3.26 7.26 1.49
C THR A 58 -4.25 6.51 0.63
N ILE A 59 -4.60 5.29 1.05
CA ILE A 59 -5.77 4.60 0.54
C ILE A 59 -6.99 5.50 0.76
N SER A 60 -7.62 5.91 -0.32
CA SER A 60 -8.71 6.89 -0.37
C SER A 60 -10.04 6.15 -0.56
N GLU A 61 -10.18 5.37 -1.62
CA GLU A 61 -11.36 4.53 -1.88
C GLU A 61 -10.97 3.20 -2.53
N PRO A 62 -11.42 2.06 -1.97
CA PRO A 62 -11.06 0.76 -2.52
C PRO A 62 -11.79 0.48 -3.85
N HIS A 63 -11.07 -0.14 -4.77
CA HIS A 63 -11.52 -0.67 -6.06
C HIS A 63 -11.98 0.39 -7.07
N THR A 64 -11.34 1.56 -7.08
CA THR A 64 -11.63 2.62 -8.06
C THR A 64 -11.39 2.15 -9.50
N CYS A 65 -10.40 1.28 -9.72
CA CYS A 65 -10.03 0.69 -11.00
C CYS A 65 -10.96 -0.44 -11.46
N LYS A 66 -11.95 -0.86 -10.67
CA LYS A 66 -12.92 -1.92 -11.03
C LYS A 66 -13.56 -1.78 -12.42
N PRO A 67 -13.88 -0.59 -12.95
CA PRO A 67 -14.45 -0.46 -14.31
C PRO A 67 -13.60 -1.13 -15.40
N GLN A 68 -12.28 -1.18 -15.25
CA GLN A 68 -11.40 -1.80 -16.26
C GLN A 68 -11.58 -3.33 -16.38
N CYS A 69 -12.08 -3.98 -15.33
CA CYS A 69 -12.44 -5.40 -15.36
C CYS A 69 -13.71 -5.65 -16.19
N ALA A 70 -14.56 -4.63 -16.42
CA ALA A 70 -15.79 -4.78 -17.18
C ALA A 70 -15.57 -4.61 -18.69
N ASP A 71 -14.64 -3.75 -19.09
CA ASP A 71 -14.39 -3.38 -20.49
C ASP A 71 -13.01 -3.78 -21.03
N GLY A 72 -12.11 -4.28 -20.17
CA GLY A 72 -10.76 -4.71 -20.53
C GLY A 72 -9.83 -3.56 -20.95
N ARG A 73 -10.18 -2.30 -20.68
CA ARG A 73 -9.40 -1.13 -21.11
C ARG A 73 -8.49 -0.65 -20.00
N GLN A 74 -7.24 -0.33 -20.33
CA GLN A 74 -6.33 0.31 -19.38
C GLN A 74 -6.90 1.64 -18.89
N ARG A 75 -6.86 1.86 -17.58
CA ARG A 75 -7.32 3.08 -16.94
C ARG A 75 -6.29 3.62 -15.95
N TYR A 76 -6.48 4.85 -15.51
CA TYR A 76 -5.79 5.47 -14.39
C TYR A 76 -6.78 6.33 -13.60
N ILE A 77 -6.54 6.56 -12.32
CA ILE A 77 -7.40 7.41 -11.48
C ILE A 77 -6.97 8.86 -11.66
N LEU A 78 -7.91 9.76 -11.92
CA LEU A 78 -7.66 11.20 -12.01
C LEU A 78 -8.37 11.91 -10.85
N TYR A 79 -7.58 12.46 -9.93
CA TYR A 79 -8.05 13.11 -8.72
C TYR A 79 -8.31 14.61 -8.93
N THR A 80 -9.11 15.21 -8.05
CA THR A 80 -9.49 16.64 -8.14
C THR A 80 -8.31 17.61 -7.98
N ASN A 81 -7.24 17.19 -7.31
CA ASN A 81 -6.00 17.95 -7.15
C ASN A 81 -5.00 17.76 -8.30
N GLY A 82 -5.41 17.13 -9.40
CA GLY A 82 -4.61 17.00 -10.62
C GLY A 82 -3.59 15.86 -10.61
N TYR A 83 -3.47 15.13 -9.50
CA TYR A 83 -2.70 13.89 -9.45
C TYR A 83 -3.38 12.79 -10.25
N GLY A 84 -2.58 11.83 -10.71
CA GLY A 84 -3.07 10.55 -11.19
C GLY A 84 -2.35 9.38 -10.53
N THR A 85 -3.00 8.22 -10.46
CA THR A 85 -2.39 6.95 -10.04
C THR A 85 -2.73 5.88 -11.06
N GLN A 86 -1.77 5.01 -11.37
CA GLN A 86 -1.90 4.01 -12.42
C GLN A 86 -2.69 2.78 -11.90
N CYS A 87 -3.78 2.42 -12.58
CA CYS A 87 -4.43 1.13 -12.34
C CYS A 87 -3.54 -0.01 -12.84
N GLU A 88 -3.66 -1.19 -12.23
CA GLU A 88 -3.00 -2.41 -12.74
C GLU A 88 -3.34 -2.65 -14.22
N THR A 89 -2.47 -3.31 -14.97
CA THR A 89 -2.79 -3.67 -16.36
C THR A 89 -3.81 -4.81 -16.42
N PRO A 90 -4.87 -4.71 -17.26
CA PRO A 90 -5.79 -5.83 -17.49
C PRO A 90 -5.04 -7.15 -17.78
N PRO A 91 -5.47 -8.29 -17.21
CA PRO A 91 -6.77 -8.54 -16.55
C PRO A 91 -6.87 -8.08 -15.09
N GLY A 92 -5.83 -7.46 -14.53
CA GLY A 92 -5.89 -6.86 -13.20
C GLY A 92 -6.89 -5.70 -13.12
N CYS A 93 -7.47 -5.47 -11.94
CA CYS A 93 -8.29 -4.28 -11.63
C CYS A 93 -8.05 -3.70 -10.24
N ASN A 94 -6.83 -3.89 -9.74
CA ASN A 94 -6.40 -3.34 -8.47
C ASN A 94 -5.92 -1.89 -8.64
N ASP A 95 -6.06 -1.12 -7.56
CA ASP A 95 -5.64 0.28 -7.46
C ASP A 95 -4.14 0.36 -7.13
N VAL A 96 -3.31 -0.48 -7.77
CA VAL A 96 -1.90 -0.69 -7.38
C VAL A 96 -1.15 0.63 -7.26
N GLY A 97 -1.30 1.56 -8.21
CA GLY A 97 -0.67 2.87 -8.10
C GLY A 97 -1.07 3.65 -6.84
N GLU A 98 -2.36 3.64 -6.47
CA GLU A 98 -2.82 4.27 -5.23
C GLU A 98 -2.31 3.55 -3.98
N ASP A 99 -2.50 2.22 -3.92
CA ASP A 99 -2.08 1.38 -2.79
C ASP A 99 -0.57 1.49 -2.54
N THR A 100 0.19 1.52 -3.64
CA THR A 100 1.65 1.66 -3.65
C THR A 100 2.12 3.10 -3.69
N GLY A 101 1.22 4.08 -3.58
CA GLY A 101 1.56 5.49 -3.50
C GLY A 101 2.24 6.09 -4.71
N VAL A 102 2.26 5.35 -5.81
CA VAL A 102 2.92 5.70 -7.07
C VAL A 102 1.95 6.53 -7.89
N THR A 103 2.32 7.79 -8.06
CA THR A 103 1.58 8.71 -8.91
C THR A 103 2.05 8.55 -10.37
N CYS A 104 1.27 9.10 -11.28
CA CYS A 104 1.62 9.26 -12.69
C CYS A 104 1.12 10.63 -13.14
N ARG A 105 1.66 11.14 -14.23
CA ARG A 105 1.26 12.44 -14.79
C ARG A 105 0.06 12.28 -15.72
N PRO A 106 -1.12 12.86 -15.42
CA PRO A 106 -2.25 12.80 -16.34
C PRO A 106 -1.94 13.56 -17.64
N PRO A 107 -2.24 12.99 -18.82
CA PRO A 107 -2.07 13.68 -20.09
C PRO A 107 -2.82 15.00 -20.14
N GLY A 108 -2.15 16.08 -20.52
CA GLY A 108 -2.76 17.41 -20.65
C GLY A 108 -2.96 18.18 -19.34
N VAL A 109 -2.54 17.63 -18.18
CA VAL A 109 -2.48 18.38 -16.91
C VAL A 109 -1.06 18.95 -16.76
N PRO A 110 -0.89 20.28 -16.57
CA PRO A 110 0.40 20.88 -16.24
C PRO A 110 0.95 20.24 -14.96
N LYS A 111 2.29 20.13 -14.82
CA LYS A 111 2.89 19.63 -13.57
C LYS A 111 2.25 20.36 -12.39
N ALA A 112 1.72 19.61 -11.41
CA ALA A 112 1.26 20.18 -10.16
C ALA A 112 2.41 21.06 -9.63
N THR A 113 2.17 22.36 -9.57
CA THR A 113 3.20 23.31 -9.17
C THR A 113 3.31 23.17 -7.66
N GLU A 114 4.43 22.63 -7.19
CA GLU A 114 4.78 22.64 -5.77
C GLU A 114 4.70 24.10 -5.30
N GLY A 115 3.70 24.40 -4.47
CA GLY A 115 3.46 25.71 -3.88
C GLY A 115 3.78 25.69 -2.41
#